data_AF-A0A0C4YP24-F1
#
_entry.id   AF-A0A0C4YP24-F1
#
_cell.length_a   1.000
_cell.length_b   1.000
_cell.length_c   1.000
_cell.angle_alpha   90.00
_cell.angle_beta   90.00
_cell.angle_gamma   90.00
#
_symmetry.space_group_name_H-M   'P 1'
#
loop_
_entity.id
_entity.type
_entity.pdbx_description
1 polymer ?
#
loop_
_entity_poly.entity_id
_entity_poly.type
_entity_poly.pdbx_seq_one_letter_code
_entity_poly.pdbx_strand_id
1 'polypeptide(L)'
;MAIRSTASHSTAQLRRLVGQLQAEVDSLDHLAIFDAETQTALGQARDRLTQGIEAIEDAIQSLRTLQQVRPSAMRSRKTPRAA
;
A
#
# COMPACT_ATOMS: atom_id res chain seq x y z
N MET A 1 -2.92 21.46 -8.24
CA MET A 1 -2.80 21.00 -6.83
C MET A 1 -3.38 19.59 -6.59
N ALA A 2 -4.21 19.04 -7.50
CA ALA A 2 -4.87 17.74 -7.31
C ALA A 2 -3.94 16.51 -7.32
N ILE A 3 -2.97 16.40 -8.24
CA ILE A 3 -2.17 15.16 -8.43
C ILE A 3 -1.24 14.85 -7.24
N ARG A 4 -0.63 15.88 -6.64
CA ARG A 4 0.23 15.71 -5.46
C ARG A 4 -0.61 15.30 -4.24
N SER A 5 -1.85 15.81 -4.15
CA SER A 5 -2.83 15.42 -3.14
C SER A 5 -3.30 13.97 -3.32
N THR A 6 -3.60 13.53 -4.55
CA THR A 6 -4.07 12.15 -4.80
C THR A 6 -2.97 11.13 -4.60
N ALA A 7 -1.74 11.41 -5.03
CA ALA A 7 -0.60 10.51 -4.84
C ALA A 7 -0.16 10.42 -3.36
N SER A 8 -0.18 11.54 -2.64
CA SER A 8 0.03 11.57 -1.19
C SER A 8 -1.08 10.81 -0.44
N HIS A 9 -2.33 10.98 -0.88
CA HIS A 9 -3.49 10.29 -0.29
C HIS A 9 -3.42 8.78 -0.52
N SER A 10 -3.11 8.34 -1.74
CA SER A 10 -2.95 6.93 -2.09
C SER A 10 -1.81 6.27 -1.30
N THR A 11 -0.66 6.94 -1.19
CA THR A 11 0.47 6.44 -0.37
C THR A 11 0.09 6.32 1.11
N ALA A 12 -0.65 7.29 1.66
CA ALA A 12 -1.12 7.25 3.05
C ALA A 12 -2.17 6.17 3.30
N GLN A 13 -3.00 5.85 2.29
CA GLN A 13 -3.93 4.72 2.37
C GLN A 13 -3.20 3.37 2.37
N LEU A 14 -2.22 3.18 1.50
CA LEU A 14 -1.44 1.94 1.43
C LEU A 14 -0.66 1.67 2.73
N ARG A 15 -0.07 2.70 3.34
CA ARG A 15 0.62 2.54 4.64
C ARG A 15 -0.32 2.10 5.77
N ARG A 16 -1.56 2.63 5.78
CA ARG A 16 -2.57 2.21 6.75
C ARG A 16 -2.95 0.74 6.56
N LEU A 17 -3.10 0.31 5.30
CA LEU A 17 -3.39 -1.07 4.96
C LEU A 17 -2.26 -2.01 5.42
N VAL A 18 -1.00 -1.66 5.17
CA VAL A 18 0.16 -2.45 5.64
C VAL A 18 0.13 -2.63 7.16
N GLY A 19 -0.08 -1.55 7.92
CA GLY A 19 -0.15 -1.64 9.38
C GLY A 19 -1.30 -2.51 9.89
N GLN A 20 -2.44 -2.53 9.19
CA GLN A 20 -3.56 -3.41 9.51
C GLN A 20 -3.23 -4.88 9.24
N LEU A 21 -2.63 -5.20 8.07
CA LEU A 21 -2.24 -6.56 7.72
C LEU A 21 -1.14 -7.09 8.64
N GLN A 22 -0.20 -6.25 9.06
CA GLN A 22 0.84 -6.62 10.04
C GLN A 22 0.22 -7.01 11.38
N ALA A 23 -0.70 -6.20 11.90
CA ALA A 23 -1.39 -6.51 13.15
C ALA A 23 -2.23 -7.81 13.05
N GLU A 24 -2.79 -8.09 11.87
CA GLU A 24 -3.53 -9.33 11.62
C GLU A 24 -2.58 -10.55 11.60
N VAL A 25 -1.43 -10.47 10.93
CA VAL A 25 -0.37 -11.50 10.96
C VAL A 25 0.07 -11.79 12.40
N ASP A 26 0.35 -10.74 13.18
CA ASP A 26 0.75 -10.89 14.58
C ASP A 26 -0.34 -11.59 15.41
N SER A 27 -1.62 -11.30 15.14
CA SER A 27 -2.75 -11.94 15.82
C SER A 27 -2.90 -13.42 15.46
N LEU A 28 -2.60 -13.80 14.23
CA LEU A 28 -2.61 -15.20 13.79
C LEU A 28 -1.49 -16.00 14.47
N ASP A 29 -0.30 -15.42 14.64
CA ASP A 29 0.83 -16.07 15.33
C ASP A 29 0.48 -16.45 16.78
N HIS A 30 -0.40 -15.69 17.45
CA HIS A 30 -0.88 -15.99 18.80
C HIS A 30 -1.95 -17.09 18.88
N LEU A 31 -2.62 -17.42 17.77
CA LEU A 31 -3.70 -18.42 17.72
C LEU A 31 -3.18 -19.85 17.46
N ALA A 32 -1.88 -20.09 17.40
CA ALA A 32 -1.24 -21.38 17.06
C ALA A 32 -1.47 -22.55 18.06
N ILE A 33 -2.49 -22.49 18.91
CA ILE A 33 -2.85 -23.50 19.92
C ILE A 33 -3.75 -24.62 19.31
N PHE A 34 -4.23 -24.46 18.07
CA PHE A 34 -5.20 -25.38 17.44
C PHE A 34 -4.58 -26.57 16.68
N ASP A 35 -5.44 -27.52 16.30
CA ASP A 35 -5.17 -28.78 15.58
C ASP A 35 -4.34 -28.62 14.28
N ALA A 36 -3.64 -29.68 13.85
CA ALA A 36 -2.61 -29.65 12.81
C ALA A 36 -3.11 -29.16 11.42
N GLU A 37 -4.35 -29.48 11.05
CA GLU A 37 -4.96 -28.95 9.82
C GLU A 37 -5.23 -27.44 9.92
N THR A 38 -5.64 -26.98 11.11
CA THR A 38 -5.87 -25.55 11.37
C THR A 38 -4.56 -24.78 11.34
N GLN A 39 -3.48 -25.34 11.91
CA GLN A 39 -2.13 -24.76 11.83
C GLN A 39 -1.63 -24.64 10.39
N THR A 40 -1.89 -25.65 9.56
CA THR A 40 -1.50 -25.63 8.15
C THR A 40 -2.26 -24.56 7.37
N ALA A 41 -3.57 -24.46 7.55
CA ALA A 41 -4.41 -23.44 6.91
C ALA A 41 -4.01 -22.02 7.38
N LEU A 42 -3.73 -21.85 8.67
CA LEU A 42 -3.29 -20.59 9.26
C LEU A 42 -1.91 -20.18 8.73
N GLY A 43 -0.97 -21.12 8.63
CA GLY A 43 0.35 -20.89 8.02
C GLY A 43 0.26 -20.42 6.57
N GLN A 44 -0.59 -21.06 5.76
CA GLN A 44 -0.84 -20.63 4.38
C GLN A 44 -1.48 -19.24 4.30
N ALA A 45 -2.42 -18.93 5.20
CA ALA A 45 -3.04 -17.61 5.27
C ALA A 45 -2.01 -16.53 5.65
N ARG A 46 -1.16 -16.80 6.64
CA ARG A 46 -0.04 -15.94 7.05
C ARG A 46 0.92 -15.68 5.89
N ASP A 47 1.37 -16.73 5.20
CA ASP A 47 2.29 -16.59 4.07
C ASP A 47 1.71 -15.70 2.96
N ARG A 48 0.41 -15.84 2.66
CA ARG A 48 -0.29 -14.97 1.70
C ARG A 48 -0.37 -13.52 2.17
N LEU A 49 -0.60 -13.29 3.46
CA LEU A 49 -0.62 -11.94 4.03
C LEU A 49 0.76 -11.29 3.96
N THR A 50 1.82 -12.03 4.30
CA THR A 50 3.21 -11.55 4.19
C THR A 50 3.55 -11.17 2.75
N GLN A 51 3.25 -12.04 1.78
CA GLN A 51 3.45 -11.73 0.35
C GLN A 51 2.66 -10.49 -0.08
N GLY A 52 1.44 -10.33 0.44
CA GLY A 52 0.62 -9.14 0.20
C GLY A 52 1.24 -7.86 0.73
N ILE A 53 1.81 -7.90 1.95
CA ILE A 53 2.52 -6.78 2.56
C ILE A 53 3.72 -6.37 1.70
N GLU A 54 4.55 -7.32 1.29
CA GLU A 54 5.72 -7.08 0.43
C GLU A 54 5.32 -6.41 -0.89
N ALA A 55 4.27 -6.92 -1.55
CA ALA A 55 3.76 -6.34 -2.80
C ALA A 55 3.25 -4.89 -2.61
N ILE A 56 2.65 -4.58 -1.46
CA ILE A 56 2.20 -3.21 -1.15
C ILE A 56 3.39 -2.29 -0.87
N GLU A 57 4.42 -2.77 -0.18
CA GLU A 57 5.65 -2.01 0.06
C GLU A 57 6.35 -1.65 -1.25
N ASP A 58 6.43 -2.59 -2.19
CA ASP A 58 6.94 -2.37 -3.55
C ASP A 58 6.10 -1.34 -4.33
N ALA A 59 4.77 -1.41 -4.22
CA ALA A 59 3.88 -0.43 -4.84
C ALA A 59 4.07 0.97 -4.26
N ILE A 60 4.23 1.08 -2.93
CA ILE A 60 4.55 2.34 -2.25
C ILE A 60 5.88 2.90 -2.76
N GLN A 61 6.90 2.06 -2.92
CA GLN A 61 8.21 2.50 -3.40
C GLN A 61 8.15 2.96 -4.86
N SER A 62 7.44 2.22 -5.71
CA SER A 62 7.18 2.58 -7.10
C SER A 62 6.47 3.93 -7.23
N LEU A 63 5.45 4.18 -6.39
CA LEU A 63 4.74 5.46 -6.35
C LEU A 63 5.66 6.62 -5.94
N ARG A 64 6.59 6.41 -5.00
CA ARG A 64 7.59 7.42 -4.63
C ARG A 64 8.52 7.73 -5.80
N THR A 65 9.03 6.72 -6.49
CA THR A 65 9.89 6.89 -7.67
C THR A 65 9.18 7.70 -8.76
N LEU A 66 7.92 7.36 -9.07
CA LEU A 66 7.12 8.10 -10.05
C LEU A 66 6.87 9.57 -9.65
N GLN A 67 6.75 9.87 -8.35
CA GLN A 67 6.64 11.24 -7.85
C GLN A 67 7.96 12.03 -8.01
N GLN A 68 9.11 11.37 -7.90
CA GLN A 68 10.43 12.00 -8.04
C GLN A 68 10.79 12.29 -9.50
N VAL A 69 10.42 11.40 -10.43
CA VAL A 69 10.87 11.49 -11.82
C VAL A 69 10.06 12.47 -12.67
N ARG A 70 8.83 12.89 -12.30
CA ARG A 70 8.03 13.84 -13.11
C ARG A 70 8.52 15.30 -13.00
N PRO A 71 9.25 15.87 -13.98
CA PRO A 71 9.64 17.27 -13.97
C PRO A 71 8.62 18.05 -14.80
N SER A 72 7.75 18.83 -14.16
CA SER A 72 7.05 20.03 -14.69
C SER A 72 6.49 20.09 -16.14
N ALA A 73 6.39 19.00 -16.91
CA ALA A 73 5.96 19.01 -18.31
C ALA A 73 4.45 19.26 -18.49
N MET A 74 3.69 19.37 -17.40
CA MET A 74 2.28 19.75 -17.42
C MET A 74 2.05 21.24 -17.11
N ARG A 75 3.09 22.09 -17.20
CA ARG A 75 2.99 23.53 -16.96
C ARG A 75 2.66 24.31 -18.24
N SER A 76 1.67 23.90 -19.02
CA SER A 76 1.09 24.82 -20.03
C SER A 76 -0.32 24.43 -20.44
N ARG A 77 -1.30 24.91 -19.67
CA ARG A 77 -2.57 25.42 -20.22
C ARG A 77 -3.26 26.26 -19.15
N LYS A 78 -2.76 27.48 -18.94
CA LYS A 78 -3.64 28.55 -18.45
C LYS A 78 -4.56 28.90 -19.61
N THR A 79 -5.82 28.53 -19.52
CA THR A 79 -6.86 29.16 -20.34
C THR A 79 -6.99 30.62 -19.88
N PRO A 80 -6.95 31.62 -20.78
CA PRO A 80 -7.34 32.97 -20.40
C PRO A 80 -8.84 32.95 -20.15
N ARG A 81 -9.25 33.34 -18.95
CA ARG A 81 -10.65 33.61 -18.63
C ARG A 81 -11.05 34.85 -19.44
N ALA A 82 -11.92 34.65 -20.43
CA ALA A 82 -12.53 35.74 -21.18
C ALA A 82 -13.28 36.68 -20.22
N ALA A 83 -13.14 37.97 -20.51
CA ALA A 83 -13.72 39.09 -19.76
C ALA A 83 -15.24 39.10 -19.79
#